data_AF-A0A7W9XAM2-F1
#
_entry.id   AF-A0A7W9XAM2-F1
#
_cell.length_a   1.000
_cell.length_b   1.000
_cell.length_c   1.000
_cell.angle_alpha   90.00
_cell.angle_beta   90.00
_cell.angle_gamma   90.00
#
_symmetry.space_group_name_H-M   'P 1'
#
loop_
_entity.id
_entity.type
_entity.pdbx_description
1 polymer ?
#
loop_
_entity_poly.entity_id
_entity_poly.type
_entity_poly.pdbx_seq_one_letter_code
_entity_poly.pdbx_strand_id
1 'polypeptide(L)'
;MEKTCTNVWNSCLQIIKDNIPAQSFKTWFEPIKALRMEGSVLTIQVPSLFFYEWLEEHYVGLLRKTIKKQLGDEGRLEYNIVVEQSTSKPYTTNMPSNGNGAESKNQSMPIPISINKDIKNPFVIPGLKKLNVDPQLNRNYTFENFIEGDCNRLARSAGYAVAAKPGGTSFNPLMIYGGVGLGKTHLAQAIGNQIKQTLPDKLVLYVSCEKFTQQFVDALKHNNINDFVNFYQAIDVLIMDDVHNFAGKEKTQDFFFHIFNHLHQSGKQLIITSDKAPKDLAGLEERLLSRFKWGLSADLQIPDLETRMAILKNKIYQDGIELSNDVVEYVAHNIDNNVRELEGAMVSLLAQSTLNRKEIDLNLAKQMLKNFVKNSSKEISMEYIQSLVCEYFEVPIEMVKSQTRKREIVQARQISMYLAKAHTKSSLKSIGHFFGGRDHSTVIYACQTVEDLIDTDKKFKGYVADIQKKLKMS
;
A
#
# COMPACT_ATOMS: atom_id res chain seq x y z
N MET A 1 24.08 31.29 -36.89
CA MET A 1 22.61 31.12 -36.80
C MET A 1 22.29 30.83 -35.35
N GLU A 2 21.68 31.79 -34.64
CA GLU A 2 21.24 31.58 -33.25
C GLU A 2 20.15 30.50 -33.24
N LYS A 3 20.40 29.40 -32.53
CA LYS A 3 19.44 28.31 -32.37
C LYS A 3 18.32 28.79 -31.45
N THR A 4 17.19 29.22 -32.02
CA THR A 4 15.99 29.59 -31.24
C THR A 4 15.42 28.36 -30.53
N CYS A 5 14.96 28.50 -29.29
CA CYS A 5 14.42 27.41 -28.45
C CYS A 5 13.34 26.57 -29.17
N THR A 6 12.47 27.23 -29.94
CA THR A 6 11.39 26.61 -30.72
C THR A 6 11.92 25.72 -31.84
N ASN A 7 13.02 26.12 -32.50
CA ASN A 7 13.61 25.34 -33.60
C ASN A 7 14.33 24.09 -33.10
N VAL A 8 14.99 24.19 -31.95
CA VAL A 8 15.63 23.05 -31.28
C VAL A 8 14.59 22.02 -30.85
N TRP A 9 13.50 22.47 -30.21
CA TRP A 9 12.44 21.56 -29.79
C TRP A 9 11.69 20.93 -30.96
N ASN A 10 11.38 21.68 -32.02
CA ASN A 10 10.78 21.13 -33.24
C ASN A 10 11.67 20.05 -33.88
N SER A 11 12.99 20.24 -33.86
CA SER A 11 13.95 19.24 -34.34
C SER A 11 13.98 17.99 -33.43
N CYS A 12 13.79 18.16 -32.12
CA CYS A 12 13.61 17.04 -31.19
C CYS A 12 12.29 16.30 -31.46
N LEU A 13 11.19 17.03 -31.69
CA LEU A 13 9.88 16.45 -31.98
C LEU A 13 9.88 15.59 -33.25
N GLN A 14 10.60 15.99 -34.31
CA GLN A 14 10.74 15.16 -35.52
C GLN A 14 11.42 13.82 -35.22
N ILE A 15 12.53 13.84 -34.48
CA ILE A 15 13.24 12.61 -34.09
C ILE A 15 12.37 11.74 -33.19
N ILE A 16 11.64 12.33 -32.26
CA ILE A 16 10.75 11.61 -31.35
C ILE A 16 9.61 10.96 -32.15
N LYS A 17 9.01 11.67 -33.11
CA LYS A 17 7.93 11.18 -33.97
C LYS A 17 8.32 9.92 -34.75
N ASP A 18 9.56 9.83 -35.23
CA ASP A 18 10.06 8.67 -35.96
C ASP A 18 10.35 7.46 -35.05
N ASN A 19 10.48 7.67 -33.74
CA ASN A 19 10.87 6.64 -32.77
C ASN A 19 9.72 6.14 -31.88
N ILE A 20 8.51 6.71 -32.00
CA ILE A 20 7.35 6.30 -31.19
C ILE A 20 6.08 6.14 -32.03
N PRO A 21 5.11 5.31 -31.60
CA PRO A 21 3.83 5.17 -32.28
C PRO A 21 3.09 6.51 -32.41
N ALA A 22 2.41 6.73 -33.55
CA ALA A 22 1.73 8.00 -33.86
C ALA A 22 0.71 8.44 -32.80
N GLN A 23 0.02 7.49 -32.17
CA GLN A 23 -0.95 7.76 -31.11
C GLN A 23 -0.29 8.24 -29.81
N SER A 24 0.87 7.67 -29.46
CA SER A 24 1.68 8.10 -28.31
C SER A 24 2.29 9.48 -28.53
N PHE A 25 2.76 9.77 -29.75
CA PHE A 25 3.26 11.10 -30.12
C PHE A 25 2.20 12.18 -29.99
N LYS A 26 1.02 11.93 -30.57
CA LYS A 26 -0.12 12.85 -30.53
C LYS A 26 -0.59 13.14 -29.10
N THR A 27 -0.48 12.15 -28.22
CA THR A 27 -0.95 12.29 -26.83
C THR A 27 0.06 13.03 -25.96
N TRP A 28 1.34 12.69 -26.04
CA TRP A 28 2.34 13.12 -25.05
C TRP A 28 3.28 14.22 -25.51
N PHE A 29 3.54 14.36 -26.82
CA PHE A 29 4.56 15.27 -27.32
C PHE A 29 4.00 16.48 -28.07
N GLU A 30 2.84 16.33 -28.72
CA GLU A 30 2.14 17.43 -29.39
C GLU A 30 1.70 18.58 -28.44
N PRO A 31 1.26 18.33 -27.19
CA PRO A 31 0.88 19.40 -26.26
C PRO A 31 2.05 20.20 -25.67
N ILE A 32 3.29 19.75 -25.85
CA ILE A 32 4.48 20.32 -25.20
C ILE A 32 5.01 21.51 -25.99
N LYS A 33 5.19 22.66 -25.32
CA LYS A 33 5.74 23.88 -25.94
C LYS A 33 7.12 24.22 -25.38
N ALA A 34 8.05 24.65 -26.23
CA ALA A 34 9.32 25.20 -25.76
C ALA A 34 9.11 26.61 -25.22
N LEU A 35 9.57 26.88 -24.00
CA LEU A 35 9.43 28.19 -23.36
C LEU A 35 10.69 29.04 -23.51
N ARG A 36 11.83 28.48 -23.12
CA ARG A 36 13.10 29.21 -23.10
C ARG A 36 14.27 28.25 -23.26
N MET A 37 15.40 28.80 -23.68
CA MET A 37 16.65 28.06 -23.81
C MET A 37 17.78 28.96 -23.30
N GLU A 38 18.49 28.49 -22.28
CA GLU A 38 19.62 29.19 -21.68
C GLU A 38 20.87 28.30 -21.82
N GLY A 39 21.78 28.66 -22.72
CA GLY A 39 22.97 27.86 -23.03
C GLY A 39 22.61 26.47 -23.57
N SER A 40 22.94 25.43 -22.80
CA SER A 40 22.65 24.02 -23.11
C SER A 40 21.41 23.47 -22.40
N VAL A 41 20.63 24.32 -21.73
CA VAL A 41 19.41 23.92 -21.02
C VAL A 41 18.18 24.37 -21.79
N LEU A 42 17.34 23.41 -22.18
CA LEU A 42 16.05 23.67 -22.83
C LEU A 42 14.92 23.51 -21.81
N THR A 43 14.10 24.54 -21.61
CA THR A 43 12.91 24.45 -20.75
C THR A 43 11.65 24.25 -21.61
N ILE A 44 10.92 23.17 -21.34
CA ILE A 44 9.66 22.83 -22.00
C ILE A 44 8.48 22.94 -21.05
N GLN A 45 7.33 23.37 -21.57
CA GLN A 45 6.07 23.46 -20.86
C GLN A 45 5.29 22.16 -21.00
N VAL A 46 4.91 21.58 -19.87
CA VAL A 46 4.03 20.41 -19.79
C VAL A 46 2.71 20.78 -19.10
N PRO A 47 1.58 20.16 -19.49
CA PRO A 47 0.26 20.55 -18.98
C PRO A 47 0.03 20.25 -17.48
N SER A 48 0.69 19.24 -16.91
CA SER A 48 0.48 18.83 -15.52
C SER A 48 1.67 18.04 -14.96
N LEU A 49 1.70 17.84 -13.63
CA LEU A 49 2.72 17.04 -12.94
C LEU A 49 2.70 15.57 -13.39
N PHE A 50 1.51 14.99 -13.58
CA PHE A 50 1.35 13.65 -14.13
C PHE A 50 2.01 13.51 -15.52
N PHE A 51 1.90 14.54 -16.36
CA PHE A 51 2.54 14.57 -17.67
C PHE A 51 4.07 14.50 -17.57
N TYR A 52 4.64 15.19 -16.58
CA TYR A 52 6.06 15.13 -16.27
C TYR A 52 6.47 13.73 -15.79
N GLU A 53 5.77 13.17 -14.82
CA GLU A 53 6.09 11.86 -14.25
C GLU A 53 6.02 10.75 -15.31
N TRP A 54 5.01 10.78 -16.17
CA TRP A 54 4.85 9.81 -17.26
C TRP A 54 5.96 9.91 -18.31
N LEU A 55 6.36 11.13 -18.69
CA LEU A 55 7.47 11.37 -19.62
C LEU A 55 8.81 10.92 -19.03
N GLU A 56 9.05 11.17 -17.74
CA GLU A 56 10.25 10.72 -17.04
C GLU A 56 10.30 9.21 -16.89
N GLU A 57 9.18 8.55 -16.58
CA GLU A 57 9.14 7.10 -16.40
C GLU A 57 9.32 6.34 -17.72
N HIS A 58 8.67 6.80 -18.80
CA HIS A 58 8.57 6.03 -20.04
C HIS A 58 9.46 6.54 -21.18
N TYR A 59 9.82 7.83 -21.19
CA TYR A 59 10.46 8.48 -22.34
C TYR A 59 11.74 9.25 -22.01
N VAL A 60 12.20 9.27 -20.75
CA VAL A 60 13.44 9.96 -20.33
C VAL A 60 14.66 9.55 -21.15
N GLY A 61 14.77 8.26 -21.49
CA GLY A 61 15.87 7.74 -22.29
C GLY A 61 15.90 8.31 -23.71
N LEU A 62 14.72 8.43 -24.34
CA LEU A 62 14.57 8.99 -25.68
C LEU A 62 14.77 10.51 -25.67
N LEU A 63 14.17 11.20 -24.69
CA LEU A 63 14.32 12.64 -24.49
C LEU A 63 15.79 13.01 -24.28
N ARG A 64 16.50 12.32 -23.38
CA ARG A 64 17.92 12.57 -23.10
C ARG A 64 18.80 12.37 -24.33
N LYS A 65 18.58 11.29 -25.11
CA LYS A 65 19.32 11.03 -26.35
C LYS A 65 19.07 12.12 -27.39
N THR A 66 17.82 12.54 -27.54
CA THR A 66 17.40 13.52 -28.56
C THR A 66 17.90 14.92 -28.22
N ILE A 67 17.84 15.30 -26.94
CA ILE A 67 18.35 16.56 -26.41
C ILE A 67 19.87 16.63 -26.53
N LYS A 68 20.60 15.56 -26.15
CA LYS A 68 22.07 15.52 -26.33
C LYS A 68 22.49 15.62 -27.79
N LYS A 69 21.75 14.99 -28.70
CA LYS A 69 22.02 15.07 -30.15
C LYS A 69 21.85 16.49 -30.71
N GLN A 70 20.95 17.30 -30.14
CA GLN A 70 20.64 18.65 -30.65
C GLN A 70 21.36 19.79 -29.91
N LEU A 71 21.58 19.64 -28.60
CA LEU A 71 22.20 20.64 -27.70
C LEU A 71 23.66 20.31 -27.30
N GLY A 72 24.18 19.13 -27.68
CA GLY A 72 25.52 18.65 -27.31
C GLY A 72 25.54 17.80 -26.03
N ASP A 73 26.72 17.32 -25.63
CA ASP A 73 26.87 16.35 -24.54
C ASP A 73 26.42 16.86 -23.16
N GLU A 74 26.46 18.19 -22.96
CA GLU A 74 25.97 18.93 -21.79
C GLU A 74 24.50 19.36 -21.90
N GLY A 75 23.77 18.91 -22.93
CA GLY A 75 22.35 19.21 -23.12
C GLY A 75 21.49 18.73 -21.96
N ARG A 76 20.73 19.64 -21.32
CA ARG A 76 19.79 19.33 -20.24
C ARG A 76 18.38 19.80 -20.59
N LEU A 77 17.39 19.09 -20.07
CA LEU A 77 15.97 19.39 -20.25
C LEU A 77 15.40 19.79 -18.90
N GLU A 78 14.65 20.89 -18.87
CA GLU A 78 13.88 21.34 -17.72
C GLU A 78 12.39 21.37 -18.08
N TYR A 79 11.54 21.10 -17.08
CA TYR A 79 10.10 21.10 -17.25
C TYR A 79 9.46 22.27 -16.49
N ASN A 80 8.48 22.92 -17.12
CA ASN A 80 7.63 23.94 -16.54
C ASN A 80 6.19 23.43 -16.55
N ILE A 81 5.54 23.36 -15.39
CA ILE A 81 4.18 22.84 -15.25
C ILE A 81 3.21 24.02 -15.18
N VAL A 82 2.20 24.05 -16.04
CA VAL A 82 1.13 25.06 -15.97
C VAL A 82 0.17 24.70 -14.85
N VAL A 83 0.16 25.50 -13.79
CA VAL A 83 -0.90 25.45 -12.76
C VAL A 83 -1.89 26.57 -13.11
N GLU A 84 -3.04 26.22 -13.68
CA GLU A 84 -4.07 27.19 -14.02
C GLU A 84 -4.88 27.53 -12.75
N GLN A 85 -4.66 28.72 -12.18
CA GLN A 85 -5.58 29.34 -11.24
C GLN A 85 -6.05 30.67 -11.80
N SER A 86 -7.36 30.90 -11.71
CA SER A 86 -8.10 32.06 -12.17
C SER A 86 -7.68 33.35 -11.46
N THR A 87 -7.28 34.33 -12.28
CA THR A 87 -7.21 35.79 -12.07
C THR A 87 -6.07 36.44 -11.25
N SER A 88 -5.22 37.13 -12.03
CA SER A 88 -4.52 38.41 -11.80
C SER A 88 -3.42 38.51 -10.73
N LYS A 89 -2.30 37.87 -11.05
CA LYS A 89 -0.87 38.29 -10.91
C LYS A 89 -0.09 37.07 -10.39
N PRO A 90 0.68 36.36 -11.24
CA PRO A 90 1.44 35.21 -10.79
C PRO A 90 2.51 35.68 -9.80
N TYR A 91 2.39 35.24 -8.56
CA TYR A 91 3.53 35.21 -7.65
C TYR A 91 4.47 34.11 -8.14
N THR A 92 5.69 34.50 -8.51
CA THR A 92 6.73 33.57 -8.94
C THR A 92 7.43 32.98 -7.73
N THR A 93 7.40 31.66 -7.57
CA THR A 93 8.41 30.94 -6.80
C THR A 93 9.31 30.19 -7.78
N ASN A 94 10.49 30.74 -8.04
CA ASN A 94 11.54 30.05 -8.77
C ASN A 94 12.05 28.91 -7.88
N MET A 95 11.79 27.67 -8.26
CA MET A 95 12.41 26.51 -7.63
C MET A 95 13.61 26.10 -8.50
N PRO A 96 14.86 26.24 -8.00
CA PRO A 96 16.02 25.86 -8.78
C PRO A 96 16.06 24.34 -8.97
N SER A 97 16.33 23.91 -10.21
CA SER A 97 17.00 22.64 -10.45
C SER A 97 18.29 22.66 -9.65
N ASN A 98 18.43 21.77 -8.67
CA ASN A 98 19.47 21.90 -7.66
C ASN A 98 20.85 21.63 -8.29
N GLY A 99 21.49 22.72 -8.69
CA GLY A 99 22.84 22.80 -9.23
C GLY A 99 23.48 24.14 -8.89
N ASN A 100 24.33 24.09 -7.86
CA ASN A 100 25.53 24.91 -7.61
C ASN A 100 25.41 26.14 -6.70
N GLY A 101 26.41 26.28 -5.81
CA GLY A 101 26.46 27.28 -4.75
C GLY A 101 27.47 28.40 -4.93
N ALA A 102 27.57 29.22 -3.87
CA ALA A 102 28.67 30.11 -3.45
C ALA A 102 28.17 30.81 -2.16
N GLU A 103 28.89 30.98 -1.05
CA GLU A 103 30.34 31.08 -0.85
C GLU A 103 30.71 30.94 0.65
N SER A 104 31.95 30.48 0.87
CA SER A 104 32.85 30.78 2.01
C SER A 104 33.22 29.68 3.02
N LYS A 105 34.54 29.40 2.97
CA LYS A 105 35.49 28.83 3.95
C LYS A 105 35.70 27.31 3.99
N ASN A 106 36.77 26.92 3.29
CA ASN A 106 37.75 25.87 3.60
C ASN A 106 37.21 24.58 4.22
N GLN A 107 37.03 23.54 3.40
CA GLN A 107 37.42 22.18 3.77
C GLN A 107 37.52 21.28 2.52
N SER A 108 38.63 20.57 2.42
CA SER A 108 39.01 19.64 1.36
C SER A 108 37.96 18.56 1.08
N MET A 109 37.55 18.43 -0.19
CA MET A 109 36.80 17.25 -0.66
C MET A 109 37.74 16.06 -0.91
N PRO A 110 37.38 14.83 -0.51
CA PRO A 110 37.82 13.62 -1.20
C PRO A 110 36.81 13.21 -2.28
N ILE A 111 37.36 12.80 -3.42
CA ILE A 111 36.74 12.28 -4.64
C ILE A 111 35.75 11.14 -4.33
N PRO A 112 34.57 11.06 -4.99
CA PRO A 112 33.70 9.90 -4.87
C PRO A 112 34.27 8.76 -5.73
N ILE A 113 34.86 7.77 -5.08
CA ILE A 113 35.18 6.48 -5.69
C ILE A 113 33.88 5.68 -5.73
N SER A 114 33.36 5.43 -6.93
CA SER A 114 32.38 4.38 -7.17
C SER A 114 32.92 3.05 -6.66
N ILE A 115 32.26 2.45 -5.66
CA ILE A 115 32.55 1.08 -5.24
C ILE A 115 31.23 0.32 -5.16
N ASN A 116 31.24 -0.83 -5.83
CA ASN A 116 30.22 -1.85 -5.95
C ASN A 116 29.53 -2.23 -4.63
N LYS A 117 28.33 -2.83 -4.80
CA LYS A 117 27.68 -3.78 -3.88
C LYS A 117 28.72 -4.54 -3.05
N ASP A 118 28.85 -4.18 -1.78
CA ASP A 118 29.28 -5.07 -0.69
C ASP A 118 29.12 -4.31 0.64
N ILE A 119 28.57 -5.00 1.62
CA ILE A 119 28.36 -4.52 2.98
C ILE A 119 29.72 -4.06 3.55
N LYS A 120 29.86 -2.77 3.87
CA LYS A 120 31.02 -2.25 4.61
C LYS A 120 30.57 -1.71 5.96
N ASN A 121 30.92 -2.47 7.00
CA ASN A 121 30.79 -2.11 8.41
C ASN A 121 31.89 -1.10 8.82
N PRO A 122 31.57 0.02 9.50
CA PRO A 122 32.54 1.00 9.96
C PRO A 122 32.58 1.07 11.50
N PHE A 123 33.50 0.35 12.14
CA PHE A 123 34.17 0.95 13.30
C PHE A 123 35.07 2.07 12.77
N VAL A 124 34.51 3.25 12.52
CA VAL A 124 35.29 4.45 12.19
C VAL A 124 35.50 5.24 13.48
N ILE A 125 36.73 5.23 13.97
CA ILE A 125 37.25 6.14 15.02
C ILE A 125 38.63 6.59 14.52
N PRO A 126 39.09 7.86 14.64
CA PRO A 126 38.48 9.10 15.12
C PRO A 126 38.38 10.19 14.02
N GLY A 127 37.24 10.88 13.90
CA GLY A 127 37.03 12.00 12.97
C GLY A 127 35.66 12.02 12.27
N LEU A 128 34.57 11.82 13.02
CA LEU A 128 33.15 12.07 12.71
C LEU A 128 32.75 12.20 11.22
N LYS A 129 32.63 11.06 10.51
CA LYS A 129 31.65 10.95 9.43
C LYS A 129 30.43 10.24 9.99
N LYS A 130 29.33 10.98 10.19
CA LYS A 130 28.02 10.42 10.58
C LYS A 130 27.67 9.28 9.61
N LEU A 131 27.27 8.12 10.15
CA LEU A 131 26.80 6.99 9.36
C LEU A 131 25.62 7.48 8.50
N ASN A 132 25.81 7.68 7.20
CA ASN A 132 24.73 8.18 6.35
C ASN A 132 23.93 6.97 5.83
N VAL A 133 22.91 6.59 6.60
CA VAL A 133 21.97 5.52 6.23
C VAL A 133 20.81 6.15 5.47
N ASP A 134 20.54 5.66 4.26
CA ASP A 134 19.31 6.00 3.54
C ASP A 134 18.11 5.46 4.35
N PRO A 135 17.19 6.33 4.80
CA PRO A 135 16.05 5.90 5.61
C PRO A 135 15.08 4.96 4.90
N GLN A 136 15.12 4.87 3.56
CA GLN A 136 14.16 4.09 2.76
C GLN A 136 12.70 4.49 2.98
N LEU A 137 12.46 5.76 3.29
CA LEU A 137 11.13 6.32 3.54
C LEU A 137 10.53 6.90 2.26
N ASN A 138 9.23 6.65 2.04
CA ASN A 138 8.46 7.34 1.02
C ASN A 138 8.07 8.73 1.52
N ARG A 139 8.52 9.77 0.80
CA ARG A 139 8.26 11.18 1.15
C ARG A 139 6.77 11.58 1.09
N ASN A 140 5.95 10.83 0.36
CA ASN A 140 4.51 11.11 0.25
C ASN A 140 3.72 10.63 1.48
N TYR A 141 4.31 9.75 2.30
CA TYR A 141 3.66 9.26 3.51
C TYR A 141 3.99 10.17 4.69
N THR A 142 3.18 11.21 4.87
CA THR A 142 3.30 12.17 5.97
C THR A 142 2.02 12.21 6.81
N PHE A 143 2.09 12.86 7.98
CA PHE A 143 0.92 12.99 8.86
C PHE A 143 -0.17 13.90 8.30
N GLU A 144 0.21 14.90 7.50
CA GLU A 144 -0.70 15.80 6.79
C GLU A 144 -1.54 15.03 5.79
N ASN A 145 -0.92 14.06 5.12
CA ASN A 145 -1.58 13.19 4.14
C ASN A 145 -2.36 12.05 4.79
N PHE A 146 -2.18 11.81 6.10
CA PHE A 146 -2.87 10.78 6.86
C PHE A 146 -4.07 11.39 7.59
N ILE A 147 -5.24 11.31 6.97
CA ILE A 147 -6.49 11.89 7.48
C ILE A 147 -6.91 11.21 8.78
N GLU A 148 -7.18 12.03 9.80
CA GLU A 148 -7.67 11.55 11.08
C GLU A 148 -9.16 11.24 11.03
N GLY A 149 -9.53 10.13 11.64
CA GLY A 149 -10.89 9.76 11.98
C GLY A 149 -10.90 8.91 13.23
N ASP A 150 -12.09 8.59 13.76
CA ASP A 150 -12.22 7.76 14.96
C ASP A 150 -11.53 6.39 14.81
N CYS A 151 -11.53 5.85 13.58
CA CYS A 151 -10.94 4.57 13.22
C CYS A 151 -9.40 4.50 13.34
N ASN A 152 -8.71 5.65 13.43
CA ASN A 152 -7.24 5.72 13.45
C ASN A 152 -6.67 6.71 14.46
N ARG A 153 -7.53 7.42 15.22
CA ARG A 153 -7.17 8.49 16.16
C ARG A 153 -6.09 8.08 17.16
N LEU A 154 -6.25 6.92 17.81
CA LEU A 154 -5.30 6.43 18.81
C LEU A 154 -3.91 6.19 18.20
N ALA A 155 -3.85 5.46 17.09
CA ALA A 155 -2.61 5.16 16.39
C ALA A 155 -1.91 6.43 15.88
N ARG A 156 -2.67 7.36 15.30
CA ARG A 156 -2.17 8.65 14.81
C ARG A 156 -1.59 9.50 15.95
N SER A 157 -2.32 9.63 17.06
CA SER A 157 -1.90 10.39 18.24
C SER A 157 -0.64 9.79 18.89
N ALA A 158 -0.59 8.47 19.02
CA ALA A 158 0.60 7.77 19.49
C ALA A 158 1.79 7.98 18.54
N GLY A 159 1.54 7.97 17.23
CA GLY A 159 2.52 8.28 16.20
C GLY A 159 3.15 9.66 16.39
N TYR A 160 2.34 10.70 16.62
CA TYR A 160 2.86 12.05 16.91
C TYR A 160 3.71 12.09 18.18
N ALA A 161 3.27 11.41 19.25
CA ALA A 161 4.03 11.34 20.49
C ALA A 161 5.39 10.63 20.31
N VAL A 162 5.40 9.52 19.57
CA VAL A 162 6.62 8.79 19.20
C VAL A 162 7.52 9.65 18.32
N ALA A 163 6.95 10.38 17.36
CA ALA A 163 7.73 11.24 16.47
C ALA A 163 8.42 12.39 17.20
N ALA A 164 7.75 12.99 18.19
CA ALA A 164 8.30 14.08 18.99
C ALA A 164 9.42 13.62 19.95
N LYS A 165 9.32 12.40 20.49
CA LYS A 165 10.30 11.87 21.46
C LYS A 165 10.57 10.38 21.24
N PRO A 166 11.27 10.01 20.14
CA PRO A 166 11.49 8.60 19.79
C PRO A 166 12.29 7.87 20.87
N GLY A 167 11.75 6.75 21.34
CA GLY A 167 12.33 5.91 22.39
C GLY A 167 12.16 6.44 23.82
N GLY A 168 11.68 7.68 23.98
CA GLY A 168 11.50 8.32 25.28
C GLY A 168 10.06 8.36 25.79
N THR A 169 9.14 7.68 25.11
CA THR A 169 7.75 7.47 25.53
C THR A 169 7.54 6.04 26.05
N SER A 170 6.40 5.77 26.68
CA SER A 170 5.99 4.39 27.02
C SER A 170 5.58 3.56 25.80
N PHE A 171 5.54 4.16 24.60
CA PHE A 171 5.10 3.52 23.36
C PHE A 171 6.28 2.87 22.62
N ASN A 172 7.18 2.20 23.35
CA ASN A 172 8.30 1.48 22.77
C ASN A 172 8.23 -0.02 23.15
N PRO A 173 7.97 -0.92 22.18
CA PRO A 173 7.67 -0.65 20.78
C PRO A 173 6.28 -0.01 20.58
N LEU A 174 6.11 0.69 19.45
CA LEU A 174 4.78 1.04 18.93
C LEU A 174 4.42 -0.01 17.88
N MET A 175 3.37 -0.79 18.14
CA MET A 175 2.81 -1.73 17.18
C MET A 175 1.51 -1.17 16.59
N ILE A 176 1.46 -1.05 15.27
CA ILE A 176 0.29 -0.63 14.50
C ILE A 176 -0.26 -1.86 13.79
N TYR A 177 -1.51 -2.24 14.05
CA TYR A 177 -2.10 -3.40 13.39
C TYR A 177 -3.50 -3.13 12.84
N GLY A 178 -3.96 -3.95 11.91
CA GLY A 178 -5.27 -3.78 11.28
C GLY A 178 -5.33 -4.45 9.92
N GLY A 179 -6.52 -4.53 9.33
CA GLY A 179 -6.72 -5.12 8.00
C GLY A 179 -5.87 -4.50 6.89
N VAL A 180 -5.85 -5.17 5.73
CA VAL A 180 -5.13 -4.69 4.55
C VAL A 180 -5.66 -3.33 4.09
N GLY A 181 -4.77 -2.46 3.61
CA GLY A 181 -5.18 -1.17 3.03
C GLY A 181 -5.79 -0.15 4.01
N LEU A 182 -5.54 -0.26 5.32
CA LEU A 182 -6.00 0.70 6.33
C LEU A 182 -4.96 1.77 6.70
N GLY A 183 -3.84 1.84 5.98
CA GLY A 183 -2.83 2.90 6.17
C GLY A 183 -1.73 2.59 7.20
N LYS A 184 -1.52 1.31 7.59
CA LYS A 184 -0.44 0.89 8.51
C LYS A 184 0.94 1.39 8.06
N THR A 185 1.33 1.03 6.83
CA THR A 185 2.60 1.43 6.22
C THR A 185 2.72 2.95 6.10
N HIS A 186 1.63 3.63 5.71
CA HIS A 186 1.60 5.10 5.62
C HIS A 186 1.91 5.71 6.99
N LEU A 187 1.17 5.34 8.03
CA LEU A 187 1.35 5.90 9.36
C LEU A 187 2.75 5.60 9.92
N ALA A 188 3.24 4.36 9.77
CA ALA A 188 4.57 3.98 10.23
C ALA A 188 5.68 4.82 9.56
N GLN A 189 5.58 5.03 8.25
CA GLN A 189 6.53 5.86 7.52
C GLN A 189 6.34 7.37 7.79
N ALA A 190 5.11 7.83 8.04
CA ALA A 190 4.84 9.22 8.45
C ALA A 190 5.53 9.56 9.77
N ILE A 191 5.53 8.65 10.74
CA ILE A 191 6.32 8.79 11.97
C ILE A 191 7.81 8.91 11.63
N GLY A 192 8.32 8.04 10.76
CA GLY A 192 9.72 8.09 10.31
C GLY A 192 10.11 9.40 9.62
N ASN A 193 9.28 9.89 8.71
CA ASN A 193 9.48 11.15 7.99
C ASN A 193 9.47 12.34 8.96
N GLN A 194 8.51 12.38 9.87
CA GLN A 194 8.43 13.42 10.89
C GLN A 194 9.68 13.45 11.79
N ILE A 195 10.14 12.28 12.24
CA ILE A 195 11.38 12.18 13.03
C ILE A 195 12.57 12.66 12.20
N LYS A 196 12.68 12.29 10.92
CA LYS A 196 13.82 12.70 10.11
C LYS A 196 13.82 14.20 9.82
N GLN A 197 12.63 14.81 9.71
CA GLN A 197 12.47 16.25 9.54
C GLN A 197 12.83 17.04 10.81
N THR A 198 12.39 16.56 11.98
CA THR A 198 12.56 17.26 13.27
C THR A 198 13.87 16.95 13.97
N LEU A 199 14.38 15.74 13.81
CA LEU A 199 15.62 15.22 14.39
C LEU A 199 16.53 14.66 13.29
N PRO A 200 17.15 15.50 12.44
CA PRO A 200 17.92 15.06 11.26
C PRO A 200 19.10 14.14 11.59
N ASP A 201 19.63 14.23 12.81
CA ASP A 201 20.77 13.46 13.30
C ASP A 201 20.43 12.02 13.68
N LYS A 202 19.13 11.69 13.83
CA LYS A 202 18.69 10.34 14.13
C LYS A 202 18.80 9.44 12.89
N LEU A 203 19.30 8.23 13.10
CA LEU A 203 19.32 7.16 12.10
C LEU A 203 17.96 6.47 12.09
N VAL A 204 17.13 6.85 11.12
CA VAL A 204 15.82 6.24 10.87
C VAL A 204 16.00 5.22 9.75
N LEU A 205 15.44 4.02 9.90
CA LEU A 205 15.43 3.00 8.86
C LEU A 205 14.04 2.35 8.78
N TYR A 206 13.47 2.39 7.58
CA TYR A 206 12.32 1.58 7.21
C TYR A 206 12.76 0.31 6.48
N VAL A 207 12.20 -0.83 6.86
CA VAL A 207 12.44 -2.10 6.19
C VAL A 207 11.21 -3.00 6.29
N SER A 208 10.86 -3.67 5.19
CA SER A 208 9.83 -4.73 5.23
C SER A 208 10.40 -6.01 5.83
N CYS A 209 9.57 -6.81 6.48
CA CYS A 209 9.96 -8.11 7.02
C CYS A 209 10.57 -9.04 5.94
N GLU A 210 10.05 -9.00 4.72
CA GLU A 210 10.60 -9.76 3.58
C GLU A 210 12.02 -9.32 3.23
N LYS A 211 12.26 -8.01 3.12
CA LYS A 211 13.58 -7.46 2.81
C LYS A 211 14.58 -7.75 3.93
N PHE A 212 14.15 -7.64 5.19
CA PHE A 212 14.95 -8.04 6.35
C PHE A 212 15.34 -9.52 6.27
N THR A 213 14.39 -10.40 5.92
CA THR A 213 14.64 -11.84 5.74
C THR A 213 15.66 -12.08 4.63
N GLN A 214 15.51 -11.42 3.48
CA GLN A 214 16.43 -11.55 2.35
C GLN A 214 17.85 -11.11 2.73
N GLN A 215 17.98 -9.94 3.36
CA GLN A 215 19.27 -9.43 3.84
C GLN A 215 19.93 -10.37 4.85
N PHE A 216 19.13 -10.98 5.75
CA PHE A 216 19.63 -11.97 6.69
C PHE A 216 20.15 -13.23 5.97
N VAL A 217 19.39 -13.76 5.02
CA VAL A 217 19.79 -14.94 4.23
C VAL A 217 21.07 -14.65 3.45
N ASP A 218 21.20 -13.46 2.87
CA ASP A 218 22.39 -13.06 2.13
C ASP A 218 23.60 -12.89 3.06
N ALA A 219 23.43 -12.29 4.24
CA ALA A 219 24.49 -12.19 5.24
C ALA A 219 24.96 -13.57 5.72
N LEU A 220 24.04 -14.53 5.85
CA LEU A 220 24.36 -15.91 6.23
C LEU A 220 25.16 -16.62 5.14
N LYS A 221 24.81 -16.44 3.86
CA LYS A 221 25.55 -17.02 2.73
C LYS A 221 26.98 -16.50 2.62
N HIS A 222 27.18 -15.21 2.89
CA HIS A 222 28.49 -14.55 2.79
C HIS A 222 29.28 -14.51 4.11
N ASN A 223 28.77 -15.16 5.16
CA ASN A 223 29.37 -15.20 6.50
C ASN A 223 29.57 -13.81 7.16
N ASN A 224 28.71 -12.85 6.84
CA ASN A 224 28.74 -11.45 7.31
C ASN A 224 27.60 -11.16 8.31
N ILE A 225 27.22 -12.16 9.12
CA ILE A 225 26.09 -12.05 10.08
C ILE A 225 26.37 -10.97 11.14
N ASN A 226 27.62 -10.85 11.60
CA ASN A 226 28.00 -9.85 12.60
C ASN A 226 27.78 -8.42 12.07
N ASP A 227 28.12 -8.18 10.80
CA ASP A 227 27.91 -6.87 10.17
C ASP A 227 26.43 -6.55 10.04
N PHE A 228 25.61 -7.55 9.68
CA PHE A 228 24.16 -7.43 9.66
C PHE A 228 23.61 -7.03 11.04
N VAL A 229 24.01 -7.71 12.11
CA VAL A 229 23.55 -7.39 13.47
C VAL A 229 24.01 -6.00 13.90
N ASN A 230 25.29 -5.67 13.71
CA ASN A 230 25.86 -4.37 14.08
C ASN A 230 25.17 -3.22 13.35
N PHE A 231 24.87 -3.38 12.06
CA PHE A 231 24.16 -2.39 11.26
C PHE A 231 22.79 -2.08 11.87
N TYR A 232 21.98 -3.11 12.14
CA TYR A 232 20.65 -2.92 12.71
C TYR A 232 20.68 -2.38 14.15
N GLN A 233 21.67 -2.76 14.94
CA GLN A 233 21.87 -2.26 16.31
C GLN A 233 22.27 -0.77 16.34
N ALA A 234 22.87 -0.25 15.27
CA ALA A 234 23.24 1.17 15.16
C ALA A 234 22.04 2.10 14.92
N ILE A 235 20.93 1.60 14.35
CA ILE A 235 19.74 2.38 13.99
C ILE A 235 19.02 2.93 15.22
N ASP A 236 18.73 4.25 15.26
CA ASP A 236 18.01 4.92 16.35
C ASP A 236 16.49 4.70 16.33
N VAL A 237 15.92 4.58 15.13
CA VAL A 237 14.50 4.35 14.90
C VAL A 237 14.34 3.29 13.82
N LEU A 238 13.92 2.09 14.23
CA LEU A 238 13.69 0.98 13.32
C LEU A 238 12.19 0.81 13.08
N ILE A 239 11.77 0.98 11.82
CA ILE A 239 10.41 0.71 11.35
C ILE A 239 10.42 -0.62 10.62
N MET A 240 9.77 -1.62 11.20
CA MET A 240 9.60 -2.96 10.65
C MET A 240 8.18 -3.13 10.11
N ASP A 241 8.03 -3.18 8.79
CA ASP A 241 6.73 -3.34 8.14
C ASP A 241 6.37 -4.83 7.99
N ASP A 242 5.09 -5.16 8.17
CA ASP A 242 4.49 -6.47 7.91
C ASP A 242 5.15 -7.66 8.64
N VAL A 243 5.30 -7.56 9.97
CA VAL A 243 5.98 -8.62 10.77
C VAL A 243 5.26 -9.96 10.80
N HIS A 244 4.01 -10.02 10.35
CA HIS A 244 3.30 -11.29 10.14
C HIS A 244 4.04 -12.20 9.13
N ASN A 245 4.86 -11.61 8.24
CA ASN A 245 5.68 -12.34 7.27
C ASN A 245 6.91 -13.04 7.88
N PHE A 246 7.12 -12.93 9.20
CA PHE A 246 8.10 -13.76 9.92
C PHE A 246 7.62 -15.18 10.17
N ALA A 247 6.32 -15.46 10.01
CA ALA A 247 5.73 -16.77 10.27
C ALA A 247 6.52 -17.89 9.58
N GLY A 248 6.93 -18.90 10.37
CA GLY A 248 7.69 -20.06 9.87
C GLY A 248 9.17 -19.81 9.57
N LYS A 249 9.70 -18.61 9.82
CA LYS A 249 11.11 -18.25 9.62
C LYS A 249 11.89 -18.19 10.94
N GLU A 250 11.96 -19.31 11.65
CA GLU A 250 12.51 -19.42 13.02
C GLU A 250 13.88 -18.74 13.19
N LYS A 251 14.86 -19.08 12.34
CA LYS A 251 16.20 -18.47 12.41
C LYS A 251 16.18 -16.95 12.24
N THR A 252 15.32 -16.42 11.39
CA THR A 252 15.22 -14.97 11.19
C THR A 252 14.54 -14.31 12.40
N GLN A 253 13.57 -14.99 13.01
CA GLN A 253 12.92 -14.57 14.26
C GLN A 253 13.92 -14.51 15.43
N ASP A 254 14.80 -15.50 15.57
CA ASP A 254 15.88 -15.51 16.58
C ASP A 254 16.73 -14.23 16.52
N PHE A 255 17.25 -13.91 15.33
CA PHE A 255 18.13 -12.76 15.16
C PHE A 255 17.38 -11.43 15.32
N PHE A 256 16.15 -11.35 14.81
CA PHE A 256 15.32 -10.18 15.02
C PHE A 256 15.02 -9.98 16.52
N PHE A 257 14.79 -11.06 17.29
CA PHE A 257 14.60 -10.99 18.74
C PHE A 257 15.82 -10.38 19.44
N HIS A 258 17.05 -10.75 19.05
CA HIS A 258 18.26 -10.16 19.62
C HIS A 258 18.43 -8.68 19.27
N ILE A 259 18.18 -8.30 18.01
CA ILE A 259 18.21 -6.91 17.55
C ILE A 259 17.16 -6.09 18.31
N PHE A 260 15.93 -6.58 18.39
CA PHE A 260 14.83 -5.94 19.11
C PHE A 260 15.21 -5.66 20.57
N ASN A 261 15.74 -6.65 21.29
CA ASN A 261 16.16 -6.50 22.68
C ASN A 261 17.17 -5.36 22.84
N HIS A 262 18.21 -5.38 22.02
CA HIS A 262 19.29 -4.41 22.12
C HIS A 262 18.80 -2.99 21.85
N LEU A 263 17.98 -2.80 20.80
CA LEU A 263 17.39 -1.51 20.48
C LEU A 263 16.49 -1.01 21.61
N HIS A 264 15.62 -1.88 22.14
CA HIS A 264 14.71 -1.53 23.23
C HIS A 264 15.46 -1.13 24.51
N GLN A 265 16.43 -1.94 24.94
CA GLN A 265 17.25 -1.66 26.14
C GLN A 265 18.10 -0.40 26.00
N SER A 266 18.52 -0.07 24.78
CA SER A 266 19.28 1.14 24.47
C SER A 266 18.39 2.38 24.32
N GLY A 267 17.08 2.28 24.58
CA GLY A 267 16.13 3.38 24.43
C GLY A 267 15.93 3.82 22.98
N LYS A 268 16.23 2.96 22.01
CA LYS A 268 16.02 3.22 20.58
C LYS A 268 14.58 2.85 20.20
N GLN A 269 13.98 3.60 19.28
CA GLN A 269 12.55 3.44 18.98
C GLN A 269 12.33 2.26 18.04
N LEU A 270 11.36 1.41 18.38
CA LEU A 270 10.85 0.35 17.53
C LEU A 270 9.42 0.68 17.10
N ILE A 271 9.17 0.65 15.79
CA ILE A 271 7.83 0.78 15.21
C ILE A 271 7.59 -0.47 14.37
N ILE A 272 6.45 -1.13 14.59
CA ILE A 272 6.16 -2.44 14.00
C ILE A 272 4.76 -2.40 13.41
N THR A 273 4.58 -2.94 12.21
CA THR A 273 3.24 -3.10 11.61
C THR A 273 2.85 -4.56 11.39
N SER A 274 1.55 -4.85 11.44
CA SER A 274 1.02 -6.19 11.21
C SER A 274 -0.42 -6.18 10.70
N ASP A 275 -0.80 -7.16 9.89
CA ASP A 275 -2.20 -7.34 9.47
C ASP A 275 -3.11 -7.85 10.60
N LYS A 276 -2.50 -8.37 11.67
CA LYS A 276 -3.21 -8.99 12.80
C LYS A 276 -2.67 -8.49 14.14
N ALA A 277 -3.52 -8.54 15.16
CA ALA A 277 -3.12 -8.29 16.53
C ALA A 277 -2.05 -9.31 16.99
N PRO A 278 -1.19 -8.96 17.98
CA PRO A 278 -0.15 -9.86 18.48
C PRO A 278 -0.62 -11.27 18.84
N LYS A 279 -1.84 -11.39 19.40
CA LYS A 279 -2.41 -12.68 19.82
C LYS A 279 -2.82 -13.60 18.66
N ASP A 280 -3.06 -13.02 17.48
CA ASP A 280 -3.58 -13.72 16.29
C ASP A 280 -2.48 -14.00 15.25
N LEU A 281 -1.22 -13.70 15.59
CA LEU A 281 -0.04 -13.91 14.78
C LEU A 281 0.47 -15.35 14.89
N ALA A 282 -0.11 -16.24 14.09
CA ALA A 282 0.32 -17.63 13.99
C ALA A 282 1.72 -17.77 13.37
N GLY A 283 2.52 -18.71 13.87
CA GLY A 283 3.86 -19.01 13.34
C GLY A 283 4.98 -18.09 13.82
N LEU A 284 4.68 -17.15 14.73
CA LEU A 284 5.67 -16.38 15.48
C LEU A 284 5.92 -16.99 16.86
N GLU A 285 7.17 -16.93 17.32
CA GLU A 285 7.55 -17.40 18.64
C GLU A 285 6.89 -16.58 19.77
N GLU A 286 6.45 -17.25 20.82
CA GLU A 286 5.76 -16.62 21.95
C GLU A 286 6.56 -15.47 22.59
N ARG A 287 7.90 -15.61 22.63
CA ARG A 287 8.77 -14.57 23.17
C ARG A 287 8.74 -13.29 22.33
N LEU A 288 8.64 -13.36 21.01
CA LEU A 288 8.47 -12.17 20.17
C LEU A 288 7.09 -11.55 20.35
N LEU A 289 6.05 -12.38 20.44
CA LEU A 289 4.68 -11.89 20.69
C LEU A 289 4.56 -11.16 22.03
N SER A 290 5.26 -11.64 23.07
CA SER A 290 5.36 -10.96 24.36
C SER A 290 6.00 -9.59 24.23
N ARG A 291 7.04 -9.45 23.40
CA ARG A 291 7.76 -8.19 23.17
C ARG A 291 6.95 -7.16 22.42
N PHE A 292 6.16 -7.59 21.45
CA PHE A 292 5.28 -6.68 20.71
C PHE A 292 4.23 -6.06 21.64
N LYS A 293 3.89 -6.72 22.75
CA LYS A 293 2.98 -6.23 23.78
C LYS A 293 3.63 -5.34 24.85
N TRP A 294 4.95 -5.13 24.83
CA TRP A 294 5.65 -4.36 25.88
C TRP A 294 5.32 -2.86 25.86
N GLY A 295 5.02 -2.31 24.69
CA GLY A 295 4.67 -0.92 24.52
C GLY A 295 3.19 -0.75 24.18
N LEU A 296 2.90 0.10 23.20
CA LEU A 296 1.53 0.35 22.75
C LEU A 296 1.22 -0.50 21.52
N SER A 297 0.14 -1.26 21.57
CA SER A 297 -0.49 -1.87 20.38
C SER A 297 -1.74 -1.08 20.03
N ALA A 298 -1.74 -0.41 18.88
CA ALA A 298 -2.86 0.40 18.40
C ALA A 298 -3.44 -0.22 17.13
N ASP A 299 -4.77 -0.37 17.10
CA ASP A 299 -5.49 -0.85 15.92
C ASP A 299 -5.82 0.29 14.95
N LEU A 300 -5.84 -0.07 13.66
CA LEU A 300 -6.45 0.71 12.58
C LEU A 300 -7.70 -0.03 12.12
N GLN A 301 -8.81 0.69 12.15
CA GLN A 301 -10.11 0.19 11.76
C GLN A 301 -10.53 0.74 10.40
N ILE A 302 -11.60 0.18 9.84
CA ILE A 302 -12.19 0.67 8.60
C ILE A 302 -12.74 2.09 8.84
N PRO A 303 -12.39 3.08 8.00
CA PRO A 303 -12.89 4.43 8.14
C PRO A 303 -14.39 4.51 7.86
N ASP A 304 -15.08 5.39 8.59
CA ASP A 304 -16.47 5.75 8.33
C ASP A 304 -16.62 6.55 7.03
N LEU A 305 -17.87 6.81 6.63
CA LEU A 305 -18.16 7.51 5.38
C LEU A 305 -17.52 8.90 5.35
N GLU A 306 -17.59 9.64 6.46
CA GLU A 306 -17.03 10.99 6.58
C GLU A 306 -15.51 10.97 6.37
N THR A 307 -14.80 10.06 7.06
CA THR A 307 -13.36 9.89 6.92
C THR A 307 -12.99 9.42 5.51
N ARG A 308 -13.75 8.51 4.89
CA ARG A 308 -13.52 8.09 3.49
C ARG A 308 -13.66 9.24 2.51
N MET A 309 -14.70 10.06 2.66
CA MET A 309 -14.89 11.26 1.83
C MET A 309 -13.74 12.26 2.03
N ALA A 310 -13.28 12.46 3.27
CA ALA A 310 -12.14 13.33 3.56
C ALA A 310 -10.84 12.80 2.95
N ILE A 311 -10.58 11.50 3.00
CA ILE A 311 -9.44 10.84 2.33
C ILE A 311 -9.48 11.10 0.82
N LEU A 312 -10.63 10.84 0.18
CA LEU A 312 -10.78 11.10 -1.25
C LEU A 312 -10.56 12.57 -1.60
N LYS A 313 -11.20 13.49 -0.89
CA LYS A 313 -11.06 14.93 -1.13
C LYS A 313 -9.62 15.40 -1.00
N ASN A 314 -8.91 14.93 0.02
CA ASN A 314 -7.50 15.25 0.20
C ASN A 314 -6.64 14.72 -0.96
N LYS A 315 -6.91 13.48 -1.40
CA LYS A 315 -6.18 12.89 -2.53
C LYS A 315 -6.44 13.63 -3.84
N ILE A 316 -7.70 13.99 -4.10
CA ILE A 316 -8.14 14.78 -5.26
C ILE A 316 -7.45 16.15 -5.28
N TYR A 317 -7.39 16.80 -4.13
CA TYR A 317 -6.70 18.09 -3.96
C TYR A 317 -5.20 17.98 -4.24
N GLN A 318 -4.53 16.93 -3.73
CA GLN A 318 -3.10 16.70 -3.95
C GLN A 318 -2.76 16.43 -5.41
N ASP A 319 -3.63 15.70 -6.10
CA ASP A 319 -3.43 15.33 -7.48
C ASP A 319 -3.89 16.46 -8.45
N GLY A 320 -4.44 17.57 -7.92
CA GLY A 320 -4.86 18.74 -8.67
C GLY A 320 -6.08 18.50 -9.57
N ILE A 321 -6.98 17.62 -9.15
CA ILE A 321 -8.13 17.19 -9.94
C ILE A 321 -9.39 17.89 -9.44
N GLU A 322 -10.28 18.27 -10.35
CA GLU A 322 -11.64 18.70 -10.00
C GLU A 322 -12.63 17.56 -10.23
N LEU A 323 -13.35 17.21 -9.17
CA LEU A 323 -14.41 16.19 -9.20
C LEU A 323 -15.66 16.76 -8.53
N SER A 324 -16.83 16.43 -9.08
CA SER A 324 -18.10 16.79 -8.46
C SER A 324 -18.27 16.04 -7.13
N ASN A 325 -18.87 16.71 -6.14
CA ASN A 325 -19.14 16.11 -4.83
C ASN A 325 -19.98 14.84 -4.95
N ASP A 326 -20.93 14.80 -5.90
CA ASP A 326 -21.77 13.64 -6.16
C ASP A 326 -20.95 12.40 -6.55
N VAL A 327 -19.87 12.57 -7.32
CA VAL A 327 -18.97 11.46 -7.68
C VAL A 327 -18.17 11.00 -6.47
N VAL A 328 -17.65 11.94 -5.67
CA VAL A 328 -16.88 11.62 -4.45
C VAL A 328 -17.74 10.85 -3.45
N GLU A 329 -18.96 11.32 -3.20
CA GLU A 329 -19.93 10.68 -2.33
C GLU A 329 -20.31 9.29 -2.85
N TYR A 330 -20.57 9.17 -4.15
CA TYR A 330 -20.89 7.88 -4.76
C TYR A 330 -19.75 6.87 -4.61
N VAL A 331 -18.50 7.28 -4.85
CA VAL A 331 -17.32 6.39 -4.66
C VAL A 331 -17.19 5.98 -3.19
N ALA A 332 -17.28 6.93 -2.25
CA ALA A 332 -17.14 6.68 -0.82
C ALA A 332 -18.26 5.78 -0.24
N HIS A 333 -19.47 5.85 -0.80
CA HIS A 333 -20.60 5.02 -0.40
C HIS A 333 -20.51 3.59 -0.95
N ASN A 334 -19.95 3.40 -2.15
CA ASN A 334 -19.89 2.09 -2.80
C ASN A 334 -18.62 1.29 -2.47
N ILE A 335 -17.59 1.94 -1.89
CA ILE A 335 -16.35 1.28 -1.46
C ILE A 335 -16.17 1.48 0.04
N ASP A 336 -16.44 0.42 0.80
CA ASP A 336 -16.42 0.39 2.26
C ASP A 336 -15.40 -0.60 2.85
N ASN A 337 -14.68 -1.37 2.02
CA ASN A 337 -13.76 -2.40 2.49
C ASN A 337 -12.45 -1.84 3.08
N ASN A 338 -11.69 -1.09 2.28
CA ASN A 338 -10.38 -0.54 2.66
C ASN A 338 -10.00 0.70 1.82
N VAL A 339 -9.06 1.50 2.33
CA VAL A 339 -8.63 2.76 1.68
C VAL A 339 -7.91 2.51 0.36
N ARG A 340 -7.21 1.38 0.22
CA ARG A 340 -6.50 1.04 -1.02
C ARG A 340 -7.46 0.83 -2.19
N GLU A 341 -8.61 0.20 -1.97
CA GLU A 341 -9.67 0.06 -2.98
C GLU A 341 -10.28 1.42 -3.35
N LEU A 342 -10.45 2.29 -2.36
CA LEU A 342 -10.97 3.65 -2.54
C LEU A 342 -10.05 4.46 -3.47
N GLU A 343 -8.75 4.43 -3.19
CA GLU A 343 -7.72 5.04 -4.04
C GLU A 343 -7.64 4.36 -5.42
N GLY A 344 -7.68 3.04 -5.48
CA GLY A 344 -7.62 2.28 -6.74
C GLY A 344 -8.79 2.58 -7.68
N ALA A 345 -10.00 2.75 -7.13
CA ALA A 345 -11.16 3.17 -7.90
C ALA A 345 -11.03 4.60 -8.42
N MET A 346 -10.50 5.51 -7.60
CA MET A 346 -10.23 6.88 -8.00
C MET A 346 -9.20 6.93 -9.14
N VAL A 347 -8.07 6.24 -9.01
CA VAL A 347 -7.05 6.10 -10.08
C VAL A 347 -7.67 5.52 -11.36
N SER A 348 -8.56 4.53 -11.23
CA SER A 348 -9.24 3.93 -12.39
C SER A 348 -10.19 4.91 -13.09
N LEU A 349 -10.90 5.76 -12.33
CA LEU A 349 -11.75 6.80 -12.90
C LEU A 349 -10.94 7.85 -13.65
N LEU A 350 -9.81 8.28 -13.08
CA LEU A 350 -8.90 9.23 -13.74
C LEU A 350 -8.30 8.66 -15.02
N ALA A 351 -7.84 7.41 -14.98
CA ALA A 351 -7.29 6.74 -16.15
C ALA A 351 -8.32 6.70 -17.28
N GLN A 352 -9.58 6.38 -16.97
CA GLN A 352 -10.66 6.28 -17.97
C GLN A 352 -11.08 7.64 -18.54
N SER A 353 -11.14 8.67 -17.71
CA SER A 353 -11.38 10.03 -18.16
C SER A 353 -10.26 10.54 -19.07
N THR A 354 -9.01 10.32 -18.66
CA THR A 354 -7.82 10.73 -19.43
C THR A 354 -7.70 9.99 -20.76
N LEU A 355 -7.88 8.66 -20.78
CA LEU A 355 -7.75 7.84 -22.00
C LEU A 355 -8.87 8.10 -23.00
N ASN A 356 -10.11 8.28 -22.53
CA ASN A 356 -11.27 8.48 -23.40
C ASN A 356 -11.60 9.96 -23.66
N ARG A 357 -10.87 10.89 -23.02
CA ARG A 357 -11.12 12.34 -23.05
C ARG A 357 -12.58 12.68 -22.69
N LYS A 358 -13.08 12.03 -21.64
CA LYS A 358 -14.42 12.27 -21.10
C LYS A 358 -14.31 12.93 -19.74
N GLU A 359 -15.20 13.87 -19.46
CA GLU A 359 -15.35 14.40 -18.11
C GLU A 359 -15.76 13.29 -17.14
N ILE A 360 -15.35 13.41 -15.88
CA ILE A 360 -15.69 12.45 -14.85
C ILE A 360 -17.09 12.79 -14.34
N ASP A 361 -18.08 12.07 -14.86
CA ASP A 361 -19.47 12.18 -14.43
C ASP A 361 -19.90 10.98 -13.57
N LEU A 362 -21.07 11.11 -12.94
CA LEU A 362 -21.63 10.05 -12.11
C LEU A 362 -21.91 8.76 -12.90
N ASN A 363 -22.16 8.85 -14.21
CA ASN A 363 -22.42 7.69 -15.05
C ASN A 363 -21.14 6.87 -15.28
N LEU A 364 -20.03 7.52 -15.56
CA LEU A 364 -18.71 6.90 -15.65
C LEU A 364 -18.33 6.25 -14.32
N ALA A 365 -18.57 6.95 -13.21
CA ALA A 365 -18.37 6.40 -11.86
C ALA A 365 -19.17 5.11 -11.63
N LYS A 366 -20.47 5.13 -11.94
CA LYS A 366 -21.35 3.95 -11.88
C LYS A 366 -20.86 2.79 -12.75
N GLN A 367 -20.40 3.08 -13.97
CA GLN A 367 -19.94 2.05 -14.89
C GLN A 367 -18.65 1.36 -14.39
N MET A 368 -17.69 2.13 -13.86
CA MET A 368 -16.42 1.57 -13.37
C MET A 368 -16.60 0.83 -12.05
N LEU A 369 -17.37 1.40 -11.12
CA LEU A 369 -17.59 0.82 -9.80
C LEU A 369 -18.38 -0.49 -9.85
N LYS A 370 -19.18 -0.74 -10.90
CA LYS A 370 -19.80 -2.07 -11.12
C LYS A 370 -18.77 -3.20 -11.16
N ASN A 371 -17.55 -2.95 -11.62
CA ASN A 371 -16.50 -3.97 -11.66
C ASN A 371 -15.80 -4.15 -10.31
N PHE A 372 -15.65 -3.07 -9.53
CA PHE A 372 -15.10 -3.13 -8.17
C PHE A 372 -16.07 -3.79 -7.19
N VAL A 373 -17.36 -3.44 -7.25
CA VAL A 373 -18.41 -4.02 -6.41
C VAL A 373 -18.67 -5.49 -6.75
N LYS A 374 -18.45 -5.92 -8.01
CA LYS A 374 -18.53 -7.35 -8.39
C LYS A 374 -17.36 -8.19 -7.85
N ASN A 375 -16.22 -7.58 -7.55
CA ASN A 375 -15.07 -8.25 -6.94
C ASN A 375 -15.05 -8.18 -5.40
N SER A 376 -15.94 -7.36 -4.82
CA SER A 376 -16.49 -7.63 -3.48
C SER A 376 -17.44 -8.82 -3.59
N SER A 377 -16.89 -10.02 -3.84
CA SER A 377 -17.65 -11.23 -3.56
C SER A 377 -17.98 -11.15 -2.08
N LYS A 378 -19.26 -10.88 -1.74
CA LYS A 378 -19.76 -11.02 -0.37
C LYS A 378 -19.14 -12.29 0.18
N GLU A 379 -18.30 -12.19 1.22
CA GLU A 379 -17.79 -13.41 1.85
C GLU A 379 -19.03 -14.23 2.19
N ILE A 380 -19.13 -15.40 1.57
CA ILE A 380 -20.30 -16.26 1.73
C ILE A 380 -20.32 -16.64 3.22
N SER A 381 -21.27 -16.08 3.97
CA SER A 381 -21.38 -16.33 5.40
C SER A 381 -22.20 -17.59 5.68
N MET A 382 -22.04 -18.18 6.86
CA MET A 382 -22.83 -19.36 7.26
C MET A 382 -24.32 -19.02 7.37
N GLU A 383 -24.64 -17.78 7.77
CA GLU A 383 -25.99 -17.24 7.84
C GLU A 383 -26.61 -17.13 6.44
N TYR A 384 -25.85 -16.64 5.47
CA TYR A 384 -26.32 -16.51 4.09
C TYR A 384 -26.59 -17.87 3.45
N ILE A 385 -25.69 -18.83 3.64
CA ILE A 385 -25.90 -20.21 3.19
C ILE A 385 -27.14 -20.80 3.85
N GLN A 386 -27.29 -20.63 5.16
CA GLN A 386 -28.44 -21.15 5.90
C GLN A 386 -29.75 -20.55 5.37
N SER A 387 -29.83 -19.23 5.20
CA SER A 387 -31.04 -18.58 4.70
C SER A 387 -31.38 -19.05 3.29
N LEU A 388 -30.38 -19.13 2.40
CA LEU A 388 -30.58 -19.55 1.02
C LEU A 388 -31.09 -20.99 0.90
N VAL A 389 -30.54 -21.90 1.72
CA VAL A 389 -30.98 -23.30 1.76
C VAL A 389 -32.37 -23.41 2.40
N CYS A 390 -32.65 -22.64 3.45
CA CYS A 390 -33.96 -22.62 4.11
C CYS A 390 -35.07 -22.13 3.17
N GLU A 391 -34.80 -21.07 2.41
CA GLU A 391 -35.70 -20.55 1.39
C GLU A 391 -35.95 -21.58 0.28
N TYR A 392 -34.90 -22.27 -0.19
CA TYR A 392 -35.03 -23.28 -1.23
C TYR A 392 -35.92 -24.48 -0.82
N PHE A 393 -35.81 -24.91 0.43
CA PHE A 393 -36.59 -26.04 0.96
C PHE A 393 -37.88 -25.62 1.67
N GLU A 394 -38.22 -24.33 1.68
CA GLU A 394 -39.37 -23.76 2.39
C GLU A 394 -39.43 -24.15 3.88
N VAL A 395 -38.25 -24.22 4.53
CA VAL A 395 -38.13 -24.57 5.95
C VAL A 395 -37.76 -23.36 6.81
N PRO A 396 -38.34 -23.22 8.02
CA PRO A 396 -37.92 -22.16 8.94
C PRO A 396 -36.47 -22.31 9.40
N ILE A 397 -35.74 -21.20 9.51
CA ILE A 397 -34.32 -21.17 9.92
C ILE A 397 -34.10 -21.84 11.28
N GLU A 398 -35.02 -21.65 12.23
CA GLU A 398 -34.96 -22.22 13.58
C GLU A 398 -35.03 -23.75 13.57
N MET A 399 -35.78 -24.32 12.63
CA MET A 399 -35.94 -25.76 12.48
C MET A 399 -34.64 -26.44 12.05
N VAL A 400 -33.82 -25.76 11.24
CA VAL A 400 -32.51 -26.26 10.84
C VAL A 400 -31.55 -26.34 12.02
N LYS A 401 -31.74 -25.56 13.10
CA LYS A 401 -30.95 -25.69 14.34
C LYS A 401 -31.48 -26.76 15.29
N SER A 402 -32.79 -27.05 15.25
CA SER A 402 -33.49 -28.00 16.14
C SER A 402 -32.98 -29.47 16.06
N GLN A 403 -33.40 -30.33 16.98
CA GLN A 403 -33.08 -31.77 16.96
C GLN A 403 -34.03 -32.64 16.11
N THR A 404 -34.90 -32.03 15.30
CA THR A 404 -35.87 -32.78 14.50
C THR A 404 -35.20 -33.73 13.50
N ARG A 405 -35.86 -34.88 13.29
CA ARG A 405 -35.47 -35.95 12.34
C ARG A 405 -36.31 -35.96 11.06
N LYS A 406 -37.18 -34.96 10.85
CA LYS A 406 -37.95 -34.85 9.59
C LYS A 406 -36.98 -34.75 8.41
N ARG A 407 -37.20 -35.59 7.39
CA ARG A 407 -36.28 -35.80 6.25
C ARG A 407 -35.88 -34.49 5.56
N GLU A 408 -36.84 -33.63 5.26
CA GLU A 408 -36.62 -32.34 4.57
C GLU A 408 -35.74 -31.39 5.37
N ILE A 409 -35.97 -31.30 6.68
CA ILE A 409 -35.18 -30.43 7.58
C ILE A 409 -33.76 -30.98 7.77
N VAL A 410 -33.62 -32.30 7.83
CA VAL A 410 -32.31 -32.96 7.90
C VAL A 410 -31.52 -32.73 6.62
N GLN A 411 -32.16 -32.84 5.45
CA GLN A 411 -31.52 -32.55 4.15
C GLN A 411 -31.09 -31.08 4.04
N ALA A 412 -31.96 -30.14 4.38
CA ALA A 412 -31.62 -28.71 4.41
C ALA A 412 -30.43 -28.43 5.34
N ARG A 413 -30.38 -29.07 6.51
CA ARG A 413 -29.26 -28.95 7.45
C ARG A 413 -27.96 -29.51 6.90
N GLN A 414 -27.99 -30.72 6.33
CA GLN A 414 -26.80 -31.38 5.80
C GLN A 414 -26.23 -30.61 4.61
N ILE A 415 -27.08 -30.14 3.69
CA ILE A 415 -26.68 -29.30 2.56
C ILE A 415 -26.08 -27.98 3.06
N SER A 416 -26.69 -27.35 4.08
CA SER A 416 -26.13 -26.12 4.67
C SER A 416 -24.74 -26.32 5.25
N MET A 417 -24.51 -27.42 5.98
CA MET A 417 -23.19 -27.77 6.54
C MET A 417 -22.15 -28.08 5.46
N TYR A 418 -22.55 -28.83 4.42
CA TYR A 418 -21.70 -29.16 3.28
C TYR A 418 -21.25 -27.90 2.52
N LEU A 419 -22.20 -27.02 2.20
CA LEU A 419 -21.89 -25.75 1.53
C LEU A 419 -21.08 -24.82 2.42
N ALA A 420 -21.36 -24.79 3.73
CA ALA A 420 -20.58 -24.00 4.68
C ALA A 420 -19.12 -24.44 4.75
N LYS A 421 -18.85 -25.76 4.70
CA LYS A 421 -17.49 -26.30 4.62
C LYS A 421 -16.80 -25.97 3.29
N ALA A 422 -17.54 -25.98 2.18
CA ALA A 422 -16.98 -25.78 0.85
C ALA A 422 -16.74 -24.29 0.50
N HIS A 423 -17.55 -23.38 1.02
CA HIS A 423 -17.58 -21.98 0.60
C HIS A 423 -17.22 -20.97 1.70
N THR A 424 -16.94 -21.42 2.92
CA THR A 424 -16.50 -20.54 4.02
C THR A 424 -15.15 -20.98 4.59
N LYS A 425 -14.45 -20.08 5.29
CA LYS A 425 -13.19 -20.39 6.00
C LYS A 425 -13.43 -20.97 7.42
N SER A 426 -14.66 -21.37 7.74
CA SER A 426 -15.07 -21.81 9.08
C SER A 426 -14.55 -23.21 9.42
N SER A 427 -14.09 -23.41 10.65
CA SER A 427 -13.70 -24.73 11.13
C SER A 427 -14.92 -25.66 11.28
N LEU A 428 -14.72 -26.97 11.20
CA LEU A 428 -15.79 -27.96 11.43
C LEU A 428 -16.48 -27.78 12.80
N LYS A 429 -15.71 -27.38 13.82
CA LYS A 429 -16.23 -27.09 15.16
C LYS A 429 -17.12 -25.84 15.16
N SER A 430 -16.71 -24.79 14.44
CA SER A 430 -17.48 -23.56 14.28
C SER A 430 -18.79 -23.80 13.52
N ILE A 431 -18.75 -24.60 12.44
CA ILE A 431 -19.92 -25.00 11.66
C ILE A 431 -20.90 -25.78 12.54
N GLY A 432 -20.41 -26.78 13.28
CA GLY A 432 -21.24 -27.57 14.19
C GLY A 432 -21.92 -26.72 15.27
N HIS A 433 -21.16 -25.79 15.88
CA HIS A 433 -21.70 -24.87 16.86
C HIS A 433 -22.82 -23.96 16.28
N PHE A 434 -22.60 -23.41 15.09
CA PHE A 434 -23.56 -22.54 14.39
C PHE A 434 -24.90 -23.25 14.10
N PHE A 435 -24.82 -24.52 13.68
CA PHE A 435 -25.99 -25.36 13.42
C PHE A 435 -26.45 -26.10 14.68
N GLY A 436 -26.69 -25.39 15.77
CA GLY A 436 -27.35 -25.92 16.97
C GLY A 436 -26.45 -26.69 17.94
N GLY A 437 -25.18 -26.29 18.08
CA GLY A 437 -24.28 -26.84 19.11
C GLY A 437 -23.79 -28.27 18.84
N ARG A 438 -23.68 -28.67 17.57
CA ARG A 438 -23.31 -30.03 17.17
C ARG A 438 -21.81 -30.25 17.14
N ASP A 439 -21.40 -31.48 17.38
CA ASP A 439 -19.99 -31.88 17.31
C ASP A 439 -19.45 -31.88 15.88
N HIS A 440 -18.14 -31.69 15.76
CA HIS A 440 -17.41 -31.73 14.48
C HIS A 440 -17.63 -33.04 13.70
N SER A 441 -17.80 -34.17 14.40
CA SER A 441 -18.11 -35.48 13.81
C SER A 441 -19.46 -35.49 13.07
N THR A 442 -20.44 -34.74 13.58
CA THR A 442 -21.75 -34.60 12.92
C THR A 442 -21.64 -33.84 11.61
N VAL A 443 -20.75 -32.83 11.55
CA VAL A 443 -20.49 -32.07 10.32
C VAL A 443 -19.78 -32.94 9.28
N ILE A 444 -18.82 -33.77 9.70
CA ILE A 444 -18.15 -34.73 8.82
C ILE A 444 -19.16 -35.72 8.22
N TYR A 445 -19.98 -36.33 9.08
CA TYR A 445 -21.02 -37.26 8.64
C TYR A 445 -22.02 -36.59 7.67
N ALA A 446 -22.43 -35.35 7.96
CA ALA A 446 -23.30 -34.59 7.07
C ALA A 446 -22.68 -34.34 5.68
N CYS A 447 -21.38 -34.01 5.63
CA CYS A 447 -20.69 -33.81 4.35
C CYS A 447 -20.59 -35.10 3.54
N GLN A 448 -20.20 -36.21 4.17
CA GLN A 448 -20.14 -37.52 3.51
C GLN A 448 -21.51 -37.96 2.99
N THR A 449 -22.56 -37.79 3.81
CA THR A 449 -23.93 -38.13 3.40
C THR A 449 -24.37 -37.33 2.18
N VAL A 450 -24.00 -36.05 2.09
CA VAL A 450 -24.33 -35.20 0.93
C VAL A 450 -23.57 -35.65 -0.32
N GLU A 451 -22.28 -35.99 -0.19
CA GLU A 451 -21.47 -36.53 -1.29
C GLU A 451 -22.05 -37.85 -1.83
N ASP A 452 -22.37 -38.79 -0.94
CA ASP A 452 -22.99 -40.07 -1.31
C ASP A 452 -24.36 -39.88 -2.00
N LEU A 453 -25.18 -38.95 -1.51
CA LEU A 453 -26.50 -38.65 -2.09
C LEU A 453 -26.41 -37.91 -3.43
N ILE A 454 -25.36 -37.11 -3.65
CA ILE A 454 -25.11 -36.48 -4.95
C ILE A 454 -24.81 -37.53 -6.02
N ASP A 455 -24.12 -38.60 -5.66
CA ASP A 455 -23.76 -39.68 -6.59
C ASP A 455 -24.89 -40.68 -6.82
N THR A 456 -25.73 -40.91 -5.81
CA THR A 456 -26.79 -41.94 -5.85
C THR A 456 -28.18 -41.41 -6.22
N ASP A 457 -28.51 -40.15 -5.92
CA ASP A 457 -29.84 -39.56 -6.15
C ASP A 457 -29.77 -38.36 -7.12
N LYS A 458 -30.26 -38.57 -8.35
CA LYS A 458 -30.32 -37.52 -9.39
C LYS A 458 -31.15 -36.30 -8.98
N LYS A 459 -32.20 -36.48 -8.18
CA LYS A 459 -33.07 -35.38 -7.73
C LYS A 459 -32.34 -34.54 -6.67
N PHE A 460 -31.68 -35.22 -5.73
CA PHE A 460 -30.87 -34.57 -4.71
C PHE A 460 -29.69 -33.80 -5.31
N LYS A 461 -29.01 -34.38 -6.30
CA LYS A 461 -27.96 -33.72 -7.09
C LYS A 461 -28.46 -32.42 -7.74
N GLY A 462 -29.68 -32.43 -8.28
CA GLY A 462 -30.33 -31.23 -8.83
C GLY A 462 -30.46 -30.12 -7.79
N TYR A 463 -30.93 -30.44 -6.59
CA TYR A 463 -31.09 -29.45 -5.50
C TYR A 463 -29.76 -28.80 -5.11
N VAL A 464 -28.70 -29.59 -4.94
CA VAL A 464 -27.38 -29.06 -4.59
C VAL A 464 -26.83 -28.17 -5.70
N ALA A 465 -26.96 -28.58 -6.96
CA ALA A 465 -26.51 -27.81 -8.11
C ALA A 465 -27.24 -26.46 -8.25
N ASP A 466 -28.56 -26.44 -8.04
CA ASP A 466 -29.37 -25.23 -8.11
C ASP A 466 -29.01 -24.24 -6.99
N ILE A 467 -28.83 -24.73 -5.77
CA ILE A 467 -28.42 -23.91 -4.63
C ILE A 467 -26.99 -23.37 -4.86
N GLN A 468 -26.06 -24.20 -5.33
CA GLN A 468 -24.69 -23.76 -5.68
C GLN A 468 -24.68 -22.71 -6.79
N LYS A 469 -25.57 -22.81 -7.78
CA LYS A 469 -25.71 -21.81 -8.83
C LYS A 469 -26.22 -20.49 -8.28
N LYS A 470 -27.25 -20.50 -7.43
CA LYS A 470 -27.74 -19.28 -6.74
C LYS A 470 -26.63 -18.65 -5.89
N LEU A 471 -25.83 -19.47 -5.21
CA LEU A 471 -24.69 -19.05 -4.41
C LEU A 471 -23.60 -18.32 -5.20
N LYS A 472 -23.39 -18.69 -6.47
CA LYS A 472 -22.41 -18.07 -7.39
C LYS A 472 -22.93 -16.83 -8.12
N MET A 473 -24.25 -16.65 -8.19
CA MET A 473 -24.91 -15.52 -8.86
C MET A 473 -25.24 -14.36 -7.90
N SER A 474 -24.97 -14.55 -6.62
CA SER A 474 -25.14 -13.57 -5.53
C SER A 474 -23.80 -12.94 -5.18
#